data_AF-A8ZNL9-F1
#
_entry.id   AF-A8ZNL9-F1
#
_cell.length_a   1.000
_cell.length_b   1.000
_cell.length_c   1.000
_cell.angle_alpha   90.00
_cell.angle_beta   90.00
_cell.angle_gamma   90.00
#
_symmetry.space_group_name_H-M   'P 1'
#
loop_
_entity.id
_entity.type
_entity.pdbx_description
1 polymer ?
#
loop_
_entity_poly.entity_id
_entity_poly.type
_entity_poly.pdbx_seq_one_letter_code
_entity_poly.pdbx_strand_id
1 'polypeptide(L)'
;MTVSVPPPTLTSESPRLSHSSFNRPLGLGPSPSGLAIFCNRANTKTWYTLDANTQPQELEYPALTGYLVSIEFPPKEYRGEKSHKLRFKMQADRLYTLEAGYKSVFAKGFLSEIAMLTPEQLRQPITIEATPSDQEEKVLFCSVWLGSEKVYFHWDDQTNWKAIAQRAMANVAGISG
;
A
#
# COMPACT_ATOMS: atom_id res chain seq x y z
N MET A 1 -56.26 -28.39 21.35
CA MET A 1 -55.72 -27.09 20.91
C MET A 1 -54.24 -27.30 20.59
N THR A 2 -53.90 -27.48 19.32
CA THR A 2 -52.53 -27.72 18.85
C THR A 2 -51.95 -26.41 18.34
N VAL A 3 -50.89 -25.92 18.99
CA VAL A 3 -50.19 -24.70 18.60
C VAL A 3 -49.10 -25.09 17.59
N SER A 4 -49.23 -24.60 16.36
CA SER A 4 -48.25 -24.79 15.28
C SER A 4 -47.13 -23.76 15.44
N VAL A 5 -45.90 -24.22 15.65
CA VAL A 5 -44.71 -23.36 15.68
C VAL A 5 -44.15 -23.24 14.25
N PRO A 6 -43.88 -22.03 13.73
CA PRO A 6 -43.31 -21.87 12.40
C PRO A 6 -41.80 -22.20 12.39
N PRO A 7 -41.24 -22.65 11.25
CA PRO A 7 -39.84 -23.04 11.16
C PRO A 7 -38.89 -21.82 11.15
N PRO A 8 -37.63 -21.99 11.56
CA PRO A 8 -36.64 -20.91 11.58
C PRO A 8 -36.24 -20.49 10.16
N THR A 9 -36.27 -19.18 9.91
CA THR A 9 -35.84 -18.57 8.64
C THR A 9 -34.31 -18.59 8.58
N LEU A 10 -33.74 -19.37 7.66
CA LEU A 10 -32.33 -19.31 7.27
C LEU A 10 -32.09 -18.05 6.42
N THR A 11 -31.75 -16.93 7.05
CA THR A 11 -31.14 -15.80 6.33
C THR A 11 -29.64 -16.02 6.23
N SER A 12 -29.24 -16.65 5.13
CA SER A 12 -27.87 -16.61 4.62
C SER A 12 -27.68 -15.27 3.90
N GLU A 13 -27.19 -14.27 4.62
CA GLU A 13 -26.59 -13.09 4.00
C GLU A 13 -25.11 -13.07 4.35
N SER A 14 -24.31 -13.72 3.50
CA SER A 14 -22.89 -13.42 3.39
C SER A 14 -22.76 -11.95 2.95
N PRO A 15 -22.00 -11.10 3.67
CA PRO A 15 -21.78 -9.73 3.23
C PRO A 15 -20.94 -9.78 1.95
N ARG A 16 -21.58 -9.49 0.81
CA ARG A 16 -20.84 -9.22 -0.43
C ARG A 16 -20.04 -7.95 -0.19
N LEU A 17 -18.71 -8.07 -0.27
CA LEU A 17 -17.80 -6.93 -0.35
C LEU A 17 -18.25 -6.04 -1.49
N SER A 18 -18.93 -4.93 -1.18
CA SER A 18 -19.20 -3.88 -2.15
C SER A 18 -17.88 -3.21 -2.46
N HIS A 19 -17.15 -3.77 -3.43
CA HIS A 19 -16.13 -3.00 -4.13
C HIS A 19 -16.86 -1.79 -4.68
N SER A 20 -16.61 -0.61 -4.13
CA SER A 20 -17.15 0.63 -4.65
C SER A 20 -16.62 0.78 -6.08
N SER A 21 -17.42 0.36 -7.05
CA SER A 21 -17.20 0.64 -8.45
C SER A 21 -17.22 2.15 -8.57
N PHE A 22 -16.05 2.76 -8.70
CA PHE A 22 -15.92 4.20 -8.92
C PHE A 22 -16.63 4.54 -10.22
N ASN A 23 -17.89 4.99 -10.10
CA ASN A 23 -18.64 5.55 -11.21
C ASN A 23 -18.03 6.92 -11.51
N ARG A 24 -17.05 6.95 -12.41
CA ARG A 24 -16.38 8.20 -12.78
C ARG A 24 -17.37 9.09 -13.53
N PRO A 25 -17.60 10.33 -13.08
CA PRO A 25 -18.45 11.25 -13.83
C PRO A 25 -17.85 11.49 -15.22
N LEU A 26 -18.72 11.59 -16.22
CA LEU A 26 -18.30 11.98 -17.57
C LEU A 26 -17.79 13.42 -17.55
N GLY A 27 -16.70 13.70 -18.28
CA GLY A 27 -16.08 15.03 -18.35
C GLY A 27 -14.69 15.09 -17.70
N LEU A 28 -14.22 16.30 -17.40
CA LEU A 28 -12.95 16.50 -16.71
C LEU A 28 -13.07 16.04 -15.26
N GLY A 29 -12.08 15.29 -14.80
CA GLY A 29 -12.05 14.75 -13.45
C GLY A 29 -10.65 14.32 -13.03
N PRO A 30 -10.52 13.74 -11.83
CA PRO A 30 -9.23 13.29 -11.31
C PRO A 30 -8.57 12.26 -12.22
N SER A 31 -7.25 12.37 -12.38
CA SER A 31 -6.45 11.47 -13.21
C SER A 31 -6.71 10.00 -12.87
N PRO A 32 -6.94 9.13 -13.88
CA PRO A 32 -7.10 7.69 -13.66
C PRO A 32 -5.84 7.00 -13.15
N SER A 33 -4.67 7.59 -13.38
CA SER A 33 -3.38 7.10 -12.88
C SER A 33 -3.22 7.24 -11.36
N GLY A 34 -4.17 7.92 -10.70
CA GLY A 34 -4.13 8.15 -9.26
C GLY A 34 -3.25 9.34 -8.88
N LEU A 35 -3.19 9.64 -7.58
CA LEU A 35 -2.27 10.63 -7.02
C LEU A 35 -0.92 9.95 -6.75
N ALA A 36 0.16 10.55 -7.26
CA ALA A 36 1.51 10.05 -7.02
C ALA A 36 2.03 10.52 -5.65
N ILE A 37 2.46 9.59 -4.80
CA ILE A 37 3.08 9.86 -3.51
C ILE A 37 4.54 9.39 -3.55
N PHE A 38 5.46 10.29 -3.23
CA PHE A 38 6.90 10.01 -3.14
C PHE A 38 7.25 9.69 -1.69
N CYS A 39 7.63 8.44 -1.45
CA CYS A 39 7.90 7.90 -0.13
C CYS A 39 9.39 8.04 0.22
N ASN A 40 9.85 9.28 0.38
CA ASN A 40 11.22 9.61 0.77
C ASN A 40 11.30 11.04 1.32
N ARG A 41 12.45 11.40 1.92
CA ARG A 41 12.71 12.70 2.55
C ARG A 41 13.64 13.60 1.72
N ALA A 42 13.63 13.46 0.39
CA ALA A 42 14.52 14.27 -0.45
C ALA A 42 14.12 15.74 -0.48
N ASN A 43 12.84 16.05 -0.24
CA ASN A 43 12.30 17.41 -0.38
C ASN A 43 11.44 17.87 0.81
N THR A 44 11.01 16.94 1.66
CA THR A 44 10.07 17.17 2.78
C THR A 44 10.48 16.29 3.97
N LYS A 45 9.86 16.47 5.14
CA LYS A 45 10.18 15.68 6.33
C LYS A 45 9.60 14.27 6.26
N THR A 46 8.47 14.09 5.59
CA THR A 46 7.81 12.81 5.36
C THR A 46 7.55 12.60 3.87
N TRP A 47 6.60 11.74 3.50
CA TRP A 47 6.16 11.55 2.13
C TRP A 47 5.42 12.78 1.58
N TYR A 48 5.44 12.93 0.26
CA TYR A 48 4.92 14.13 -0.40
C TYR A 48 4.34 13.83 -1.77
N THR A 49 3.55 14.75 -2.29
CA THR A 49 3.06 14.77 -3.67
C THR A 49 3.69 15.93 -4.42
N LEU A 50 3.47 16.03 -5.73
CA LEU A 50 3.89 17.19 -6.52
C LEU A 50 2.66 17.98 -6.95
N ASP A 51 2.71 19.30 -6.79
CA ASP A 51 1.68 20.19 -7.32
C ASP A 51 1.77 20.33 -8.85
N ALA A 52 0.89 21.16 -9.43
CA ALA A 52 0.87 21.44 -10.87
C ALA A 52 2.19 22.07 -11.40
N ASN A 53 2.99 22.70 -10.53
CA ASN A 53 4.27 23.32 -10.83
C ASN A 53 5.46 22.41 -10.47
N THR A 54 5.21 21.12 -10.22
CA THR A 54 6.23 20.14 -9.82
C THR A 54 6.91 20.51 -8.49
N GLN A 55 6.24 21.29 -7.63
CA GLN A 55 6.75 21.61 -6.30
C GLN A 55 6.31 20.53 -5.29
N PRO A 56 7.23 20.04 -4.43
CA PRO A 56 6.91 19.13 -3.35
C PRO A 56 5.88 19.69 -2.37
N GLN A 57 4.81 18.92 -2.13
CA GLN A 57 3.76 19.20 -1.16
C GLN A 57 3.72 18.07 -0.14
N GLU A 58 4.20 18.33 1.08
CA GLU A 58 4.18 17.37 2.18
C GLU A 58 2.74 16.95 2.50
N LEU A 59 2.54 15.66 2.74
CA LEU A 59 1.24 15.17 3.18
C LEU A 59 1.08 15.42 4.69
N GLU A 60 -0.06 15.98 5.07
CA GLU A 60 -0.41 16.26 6.47
C GLU A 60 -0.47 14.98 7.31
N TYR A 61 -1.07 13.93 6.76
CA TYR A 61 -1.28 12.67 7.47
C TYR A 61 -0.14 11.68 7.18
N PRO A 62 0.40 11.01 8.21
CA PRO A 62 1.50 10.05 8.04
C PRO A 62 1.00 8.66 7.61
N ALA A 63 -0.31 8.42 7.57
CA ALA A 63 -0.89 7.11 7.30
C ALA A 63 -1.87 7.12 6.11
N LEU A 64 -1.85 6.04 5.33
CA LEU A 64 -2.78 5.76 4.24
C LEU A 64 -3.38 4.37 4.43
N THR A 65 -4.70 4.32 4.66
CA THR A 65 -5.46 3.07 4.73
C THR A 65 -6.16 2.79 3.42
N GLY A 66 -6.01 1.57 2.90
CA GLY A 66 -6.68 1.15 1.67
C GLY A 66 -6.38 -0.28 1.28
N TYR A 67 -6.86 -0.68 0.12
CA TYR A 67 -6.62 -1.99 -0.46
C TYR A 67 -5.36 -1.97 -1.32
N LEU A 68 -4.45 -2.91 -1.10
CA LEU A 68 -3.26 -3.05 -1.93
C LEU A 68 -3.63 -3.67 -3.28
N VAL A 69 -3.27 -2.98 -4.38
CA VAL A 69 -3.68 -3.34 -5.74
C VAL A 69 -2.55 -4.01 -6.52
N SER A 70 -1.34 -3.44 -6.48
CA SER A 70 -0.19 -3.99 -7.21
C SER A 70 1.13 -3.58 -6.58
N ILE A 71 2.17 -4.39 -6.82
CA ILE A 71 3.58 -4.08 -6.55
C ILE A 71 4.36 -4.29 -7.85
N GLU A 72 5.17 -3.31 -8.23
CA GLU A 72 5.95 -3.27 -9.46
C GLU A 72 7.35 -2.70 -9.19
N PHE A 73 8.32 -3.09 -10.02
CA PHE A 73 9.70 -2.57 -9.96
C PHE A 73 10.11 -1.89 -11.27
N PRO A 74 9.48 -0.76 -11.64
CA PRO A 74 9.78 -0.08 -12.89
C PRO A 74 11.26 0.33 -12.96
N PRO A 75 11.91 0.18 -14.14
CA PRO A 75 13.28 0.61 -14.33
C PRO A 75 13.36 2.14 -14.18
N LYS A 76 14.46 2.60 -13.59
CA LYS A 76 14.83 4.01 -13.49
C LYS A 76 16.30 4.15 -13.83
N GLU A 77 16.63 5.01 -14.76
CA GLU A 77 18.02 5.40 -14.97
C GLU A 77 18.37 6.55 -14.01
N TYR A 78 19.44 6.40 -13.25
CA TYR A 78 19.98 7.46 -12.40
C TYR A 78 21.48 7.51 -12.56
N ARG A 79 22.00 8.65 -13.06
CA ARG A 79 23.44 8.87 -13.30
C ARG A 79 24.11 7.79 -14.18
N GLY A 80 23.39 7.28 -15.19
CA GLY A 80 23.89 6.24 -16.10
C GLY A 80 23.85 4.81 -15.52
N GLU A 81 23.45 4.64 -14.26
CA GLU A 81 23.19 3.32 -13.68
C GLU A 81 21.71 2.95 -13.81
N LYS A 82 21.46 1.72 -14.26
CA LYS A 82 20.11 1.12 -14.22
C LYS A 82 19.78 0.79 -12.77
N SER A 83 18.82 1.51 -12.22
CA SER A 83 18.22 1.25 -10.92
C SER A 83 16.74 0.88 -11.08
N HIS A 84 16.09 0.52 -9.98
CA HIS A 84 14.66 0.28 -9.92
C HIS A 84 14.04 1.17 -8.86
N LYS A 85 12.80 1.59 -9.08
CA LYS A 85 11.95 2.08 -8.01
C LYS A 85 11.05 0.95 -7.53
N LEU A 86 10.73 0.94 -6.25
CA LEU A 86 9.52 0.28 -5.79
C LEU A 86 8.34 1.18 -6.19
N ARG A 87 7.35 0.62 -6.87
CA ARG A 87 6.06 1.27 -7.11
C ARG A 87 4.96 0.34 -6.63
N PHE A 88 4.02 0.84 -5.85
CA PHE A 88 2.82 0.08 -5.51
C PHE A 88 1.59 0.97 -5.60
N LYS A 89 0.44 0.34 -5.85
CA LYS A 89 -0.84 1.02 -5.97
C LYS A 89 -1.74 0.65 -4.81
N MET A 90 -2.35 1.66 -4.20
CA MET A 90 -3.37 1.48 -3.17
C MET A 90 -4.68 2.10 -3.62
N GLN A 91 -5.76 1.35 -3.47
CA GLN A 91 -7.12 1.84 -3.67
C GLN A 91 -7.71 2.25 -2.32
N ALA A 92 -7.99 3.54 -2.14
CA ALA A 92 -8.70 4.09 -0.98
C ALA A 92 -9.85 5.01 -1.48
N ASP A 93 -10.00 6.22 -0.94
CA ASP A 93 -10.93 7.25 -1.45
C ASP A 93 -10.66 7.59 -2.93
N ARG A 94 -9.43 7.35 -3.37
CA ARG A 94 -8.99 7.35 -4.77
C ARG A 94 -7.86 6.34 -4.97
N LEU A 95 -7.43 6.18 -6.21
CA LEU A 95 -6.20 5.44 -6.51
C LEU A 95 -4.99 6.29 -6.12
N TYR A 96 -4.05 5.68 -5.39
CA TYR A 96 -2.75 6.25 -5.05
C TYR A 96 -1.65 5.39 -5.68
N THR A 97 -0.64 6.05 -6.26
CA THR A 97 0.58 5.40 -6.75
C THR A 97 1.73 5.84 -5.86
N LEU A 98 2.24 4.92 -5.05
CA LEU A 98 3.32 5.19 -4.11
C LEU A 98 4.66 4.76 -4.71
N GLU A 99 5.67 5.61 -4.61
CA GLU A 99 7.01 5.35 -5.15
C GLU A 99 8.12 5.55 -4.11
N ALA A 100 9.01 4.56 -4.00
CA ALA A 100 10.21 4.62 -3.18
C ALA A 100 11.44 4.14 -3.96
N GLY A 101 12.64 4.51 -3.52
CA GLY A 101 13.86 3.85 -4.01
C GLY A 101 13.87 2.39 -3.54
N TYR A 102 14.14 1.42 -4.41
CA TYR A 102 13.99 0.01 -4.04
C TYR A 102 14.90 -0.43 -2.87
N LYS A 103 16.07 0.22 -2.70
CA LYS A 103 17.01 -0.04 -1.59
C LYS A 103 16.72 0.77 -0.31
N SER A 104 15.73 1.65 -0.34
CA SER A 104 15.41 2.53 0.80
C SER A 104 14.88 1.75 2.00
N VAL A 105 15.05 2.30 3.20
CA VAL A 105 14.49 1.73 4.43
C VAL A 105 12.96 1.62 4.34
N PHE A 106 12.29 2.60 3.73
CA PHE A 106 10.87 2.55 3.43
C PHE A 106 10.50 1.30 2.60
N ALA A 107 11.19 1.08 1.48
CA ALA A 107 10.93 -0.06 0.61
C ALA A 107 11.21 -1.39 1.30
N LYS A 108 12.26 -1.46 2.12
CA LYS A 108 12.60 -2.64 2.93
C LYS A 108 11.48 -2.97 3.91
N GLY A 109 11.05 -2.01 4.74
CA GLY A 109 9.96 -2.18 5.71
C GLY A 109 8.66 -2.61 5.04
N PHE A 110 8.25 -1.90 3.98
CA PHE A 110 7.06 -2.25 3.21
C PHE A 110 7.13 -3.70 2.69
N LEU A 111 8.18 -4.06 1.94
CA LEU A 111 8.27 -5.39 1.32
C LEU A 111 8.36 -6.50 2.36
N SER A 112 9.09 -6.28 3.46
CA SER A 112 9.22 -7.28 4.53
C SER A 112 7.89 -7.55 5.22
N GLU A 113 7.11 -6.51 5.49
CA GLU A 113 5.83 -6.67 6.21
C GLU A 113 4.73 -7.19 5.27
N ILE A 114 4.70 -6.78 3.99
CA ILE A 114 3.78 -7.39 3.01
C ILE A 114 4.11 -8.88 2.76
N ALA A 115 5.38 -9.27 2.81
CA ALA A 115 5.77 -10.68 2.68
C ALA A 115 5.21 -11.58 3.79
N MET A 116 4.90 -11.00 4.98
CA MET A 116 4.31 -11.70 6.12
C MET A 116 2.80 -11.89 6.02
N LEU A 117 2.12 -11.10 5.18
CA LEU A 117 0.69 -11.19 5.00
C LEU A 117 0.31 -12.23 3.95
N THR A 118 -0.77 -12.97 4.20
CA THR A 118 -1.37 -13.87 3.21
C THR A 118 -2.21 -13.10 2.18
N PRO A 119 -2.47 -13.65 0.98
CA PRO A 119 -3.42 -13.07 0.04
C PRO A 119 -4.79 -12.77 0.66
N GLU A 120 -5.29 -13.66 1.52
CA GLU A 120 -6.55 -13.50 2.25
C GLU A 120 -6.55 -12.27 3.17
N GLN A 121 -5.45 -12.04 3.88
CA GLN A 121 -5.28 -10.84 4.70
C GLN A 121 -5.17 -9.58 3.85
N LEU A 122 -4.48 -9.65 2.70
CA LEU A 122 -4.33 -8.52 1.77
C LEU A 122 -5.61 -8.16 1.00
N ARG A 123 -6.64 -9.02 1.04
CA ARG A 123 -8.01 -8.66 0.58
C ARG A 123 -8.71 -7.70 1.56
N GLN A 124 -8.18 -7.52 2.78
CA GLN A 124 -8.66 -6.54 3.74
C GLN A 124 -7.90 -5.21 3.57
N PRO A 125 -8.48 -4.07 4.01
CA PRO A 125 -7.73 -2.81 4.07
C PRO A 125 -6.51 -2.94 4.98
N ILE A 126 -5.37 -2.46 4.51
CA ILE A 126 -4.15 -2.30 5.32
C ILE A 126 -3.84 -0.82 5.47
N THR A 127 -3.15 -0.46 6.54
CA THR A 127 -2.62 0.90 6.72
C THR A 127 -1.13 0.89 6.49
N ILE A 128 -0.66 1.81 5.64
CA ILE A 128 0.76 2.13 5.48
C ILE A 128 1.03 3.42 6.23
N GLU A 129 1.99 3.41 7.14
CA GLU A 129 2.41 4.56 7.93
C GLU A 129 3.87 4.92 7.63
N ALA A 130 4.11 6.20 7.33
CA ALA A 130 5.41 6.76 7.05
C ALA A 130 5.93 7.54 8.26
N THR A 131 7.02 7.07 8.86
CA THR A 131 7.63 7.69 10.05
C THR A 131 9.04 8.20 9.71
N PRO A 132 9.34 9.49 9.91
CA PRO A 132 10.70 10.00 9.71
C PRO A 132 11.65 9.44 10.79
N SER A 133 12.91 9.21 10.43
CA SER A 133 13.95 8.94 11.42
C SER A 133 14.36 10.23 12.15
N ASP A 134 14.44 10.13 13.48
CA ASP A 134 15.00 11.19 14.35
C ASP A 134 16.53 11.26 14.29
N GLN A 135 17.19 10.18 13.83
CA GLN A 135 18.65 10.04 13.83
C GLN A 135 19.28 10.30 12.46
N GLU A 136 18.56 9.94 11.38
CA GLU A 136 19.07 10.03 10.01
C GLU A 136 18.13 10.86 9.13
N GLU A 137 18.59 12.05 8.71
CA GLU A 137 17.80 13.06 8.01
C GLU A 137 17.09 12.55 6.74
N LYS A 138 17.67 11.56 6.05
CA LYS A 138 17.14 11.05 4.78
C LYS A 138 16.31 9.77 4.92
N VAL A 139 16.25 9.19 6.11
CA VAL A 139 15.58 7.91 6.35
C VAL A 139 14.10 8.13 6.65
N LEU A 140 13.26 7.45 5.87
CA LEU A 140 11.83 7.30 6.10
C LEU A 140 11.56 5.81 6.35
N PHE A 141 10.93 5.50 7.47
CA PHE A 141 10.44 4.16 7.79
C PHE A 141 9.05 3.96 7.21
N CYS A 142 8.73 2.70 6.90
CA CYS A 142 7.39 2.26 6.57
C CYS A 142 6.95 1.26 7.65
N SER A 143 5.70 1.35 8.07
CA SER A 143 5.04 0.35 8.90
C SER A 143 3.69 -0.02 8.28
N VAL A 144 3.39 -1.30 8.25
CA VAL A 144 2.16 -1.90 7.73
C VAL A 144 1.34 -2.38 8.90
N TRP A 145 0.06 -2.03 8.89
CA TRP A 145 -0.91 -2.45 9.89
C TRP A 145 -2.06 -3.22 9.25
N LEU A 146 -2.49 -4.29 9.89
CA LEU A 146 -3.72 -5.00 9.58
C LEU A 146 -4.73 -4.71 10.69
N GLY A 147 -5.74 -3.88 10.39
CA GLY A 147 -6.59 -3.30 11.43
C GLY A 147 -5.77 -2.45 12.41
N SER A 148 -5.79 -2.80 13.69
CA SER A 148 -5.02 -2.13 14.75
C SER A 148 -3.69 -2.83 15.08
N GLU A 149 -3.36 -3.93 14.39
CA GLU A 149 -2.15 -4.70 14.67
C GLU A 149 -1.03 -4.35 13.70
N LYS A 150 0.14 -4.00 14.26
CA LYS A 150 1.33 -3.76 13.46
C LYS A 150 1.88 -5.10 12.96
N VAL A 151 2.08 -5.20 11.65
CA VAL A 151 2.77 -6.35 11.06
C VAL A 151 4.26 -6.18 11.34
N TYR A 152 4.86 -7.17 11.99
CA TYR A 152 6.27 -7.12 12.35
C TYR A 152 7.08 -8.10 11.51
N PHE A 153 8.22 -7.61 11.01
CA PHE A 153 9.26 -8.45 10.42
C PHE A 153 10.61 -8.04 10.96
N HIS A 154 11.37 -9.00 11.46
CA HIS A 154 12.76 -8.79 11.82
C HIS A 154 13.65 -9.04 10.61
N TRP A 155 14.46 -8.04 10.25
CA TRP A 155 15.46 -8.14 9.18
C TRP A 155 16.83 -7.69 9.70
N ASP A 156 17.86 -8.25 9.08
CA ASP A 156 19.28 -8.08 9.38
C ASP A 156 20.09 -7.94 8.07
N ASP A 157 21.42 -7.93 8.19
CA ASP A 157 22.32 -7.81 7.03
C ASP A 157 22.36 -9.06 6.14
N GLN A 158 21.91 -10.22 6.63
CA GLN A 158 21.87 -11.48 5.89
C GLN A 158 20.52 -11.69 5.18
N THR A 159 19.57 -10.79 5.40
CA THR A 159 18.22 -10.89 4.89
C THR A 159 18.20 -10.90 3.36
N ASN A 160 17.61 -11.96 2.79
CA ASN A 160 17.50 -12.12 1.34
C ASN A 160 16.38 -11.23 0.77
N TRP A 161 16.71 -9.97 0.47
CA TRP A 161 15.78 -8.97 -0.07
C TRP A 161 15.11 -9.37 -1.38
N LYS A 162 15.79 -10.17 -2.22
CA LYS A 162 15.20 -10.66 -3.47
C LYS A 162 14.08 -11.65 -3.17
N ALA A 163 14.30 -12.60 -2.25
CA ALA A 163 13.28 -13.56 -1.84
C ALA A 163 12.09 -12.86 -1.15
N ILE A 164 12.35 -11.86 -0.29
CA ILE A 164 11.30 -11.05 0.34
C ILE A 164 10.45 -10.33 -0.72
N ALA A 165 11.09 -9.64 -1.66
CA ALA A 165 10.37 -8.92 -2.72
C ALA A 165 9.52 -9.88 -3.57
N GLN A 166 10.07 -11.05 -3.93
CA GLN A 166 9.33 -12.08 -4.67
C GLN A 166 8.13 -12.60 -3.88
N ARG A 167 8.29 -12.84 -2.57
CA ARG A 167 7.18 -13.29 -1.70
C ARG A 167 6.09 -12.23 -1.59
N ALA A 168 6.46 -10.97 -1.34
CA ALA A 168 5.51 -9.86 -1.28
C ALA A 168 4.71 -9.72 -2.60
N MET A 169 5.39 -9.77 -3.74
CA MET A 169 4.73 -9.75 -5.06
C MET A 169 3.80 -10.95 -5.26
N ALA A 170 4.21 -12.15 -4.85
CA ALA A 170 3.39 -13.35 -4.95
C ALA A 170 2.12 -13.25 -4.08
N ASN A 171 2.25 -12.74 -2.86
CA ASN A 171 1.11 -12.53 -1.97
C ASN A 171 0.10 -11.55 -2.58
N VAL A 172 0.58 -10.45 -3.19
CA VAL A 172 -0.27 -9.46 -3.87
C VAL A 172 -0.90 -10.01 -5.14
N ALA A 173 -0.16 -10.77 -5.94
CA ALA A 173 -0.71 -11.42 -7.14
C ALA A 173 -1.82 -12.42 -6.80
N GLY A 174 -1.76 -13.05 -5.63
CA GLY A 174 -2.78 -13.96 -5.13
C GLY A 174 -4.11 -13.30 -4.71
N ILE A 175 -4.17 -11.97 -4.59
CA ILE A 175 -5.40 -11.25 -4.22
C ILE A 175 -6.47 -11.40 -5.31
N SER A 176 -6.04 -11.38 -6.57
CA SER A 176 -6.89 -11.47 -7.77
C SER A 176 -7.24 -12.90 -8.18
N GLY A 177 -6.68 -13.90 -7.49
CA GLY A 177 -6.95 -15.32 -7.70
C GLY A 177 -8.09 -15.85 -6.85
#